data_AF-A0A413SBA6-F1
#
_entry.id   AF-A0A413SBA6-F1
#
_cell.length_a   1.000
_cell.length_b   1.000
_cell.length_c   1.000
_cell.angle_alpha   90.00
_cell.angle_beta   90.00
_cell.angle_gamma   90.00
#
_symmetry.space_group_name_H-M   'P 1'
#
loop_
_entity.id
_entity.type
_entity.pdbx_description
1 polymer ?
#
loop_
_entity_poly.entity_id
_entity_poly.type
_entity_poly.pdbx_seq_one_letter_code
_entity_poly.pdbx_strand_id
1 'polypeptide(L)'
;MEDKKILLDNINKIHTTELGVDRIKRNLKIDIVDVVEYCKNKVLDENCHIYKQGKNWYCEIGNVKITINSYSYTIITAHIIK
;
A
#
# COMPACT_ATOMS: atom_id res chain seq x y z
N MET A 1 -1.16 16.41 -7.68
CA MET A 1 -1.05 16.85 -6.26
C MET A 1 -2.34 16.58 -5.49
N GLU A 2 -3.50 16.64 -6.13
CA GLU A 2 -4.83 16.42 -5.52
C GLU A 2 -5.12 14.94 -5.21
N ASP A 3 -4.67 14.03 -6.09
CA ASP A 3 -4.93 12.60 -5.95
C ASP A 3 -4.27 11.96 -4.71
N LYS A 4 -3.02 12.33 -4.38
CA LYS A 4 -2.33 11.83 -3.17
C LYS A 4 -3.15 12.14 -1.91
N LYS A 5 -3.76 13.33 -1.83
CA LYS A 5 -4.55 13.75 -0.68
C LYS A 5 -5.77 12.84 -0.47
N ILE A 6 -6.43 12.39 -1.53
CA ILE A 6 -7.58 11.47 -1.44
C ILE A 6 -7.19 10.16 -0.74
N LEU A 7 -6.05 9.56 -1.12
CA LEU A 7 -5.59 8.33 -0.48
C LEU A 7 -5.24 8.56 1.00
N LEU A 8 -4.54 9.66 1.31
CA LEU A 8 -4.13 9.98 2.68
C LEU A 8 -5.33 10.29 3.59
N ASP A 9 -6.30 11.07 3.12
CA ASP A 9 -7.53 11.40 3.86
C ASP A 9 -8.37 10.13 4.15
N ASN A 10 -8.18 9.08 3.34
CA ASN A 10 -8.87 7.79 3.48
C ASN A 10 -7.95 6.66 3.97
N ILE A 11 -6.79 6.97 4.58
CA ILE A 11 -5.80 5.97 5.03
C ILE A 11 -6.43 4.91 5.95
N ASN A 12 -7.40 5.31 6.79
CA ASN A 12 -8.08 4.41 7.73
C ASN A 12 -8.96 3.37 7.04
N LYS A 13 -9.36 3.59 5.78
CA LYS A 13 -10.11 2.62 4.98
C LYS A 13 -9.21 1.53 4.42
N ILE A 14 -7.88 1.69 4.45
CA ILE A 14 -6.96 0.69 3.92
C ILE A 14 -7.08 -0.60 4.73
N HIS A 15 -7.33 -1.69 4.01
CA HIS A 15 -7.43 -3.03 4.56
C HIS A 15 -6.89 -4.04 3.54
N THR A 16 -6.78 -5.31 3.93
CA THR A 16 -6.54 -6.41 2.98
C THR A 16 -7.31 -7.65 3.41
N THR A 17 -7.27 -8.70 2.61
CA THR A 17 -7.82 -10.01 2.97
C THR A 17 -6.75 -10.87 3.62
N GLU A 18 -7.11 -11.94 4.32
CA GLU A 18 -6.14 -12.88 4.92
C GLU A 18 -5.13 -13.42 3.87
N LEU A 19 -5.62 -13.83 2.70
CA LEU A 19 -4.76 -14.23 1.57
C LEU A 19 -3.87 -13.08 1.07
N GLY A 20 -4.37 -11.84 1.16
CA GLY A 20 -3.61 -10.64 0.88
C GLY A 20 -2.47 -10.43 1.87
N VAL A 21 -2.70 -10.68 3.16
CA VAL A 21 -1.68 -10.65 4.21
C VAL A 21 -0.54 -11.60 3.87
N ASP A 22 -0.85 -12.87 3.61
CA ASP A 22 0.16 -13.89 3.29
C ASP A 22 0.95 -13.56 2.01
N ARG A 23 0.26 -13.04 0.99
CA ARG A 23 0.91 -12.59 -0.24
C ARG A 23 1.89 -11.45 0.05
N ILE A 24 1.48 -10.44 0.82
CA ILE A 24 2.31 -9.29 1.16
C ILE A 24 3.54 -9.73 1.97
N LYS A 25 3.37 -10.56 3.00
CA LYS A 25 4.48 -11.11 3.80
C LYS A 25 5.53 -11.79 2.94
N ARG A 26 5.10 -12.71 2.06
CA ARG A 26 5.99 -13.44 1.15
C ARG A 26 6.73 -12.51 0.18
N ASN A 27 6.01 -11.56 -0.43
CA ASN A 27 6.59 -10.66 -1.42
C ASN A 27 7.60 -9.67 -0.83
N LEU A 28 7.37 -9.22 0.40
CA LEU A 28 8.27 -8.32 1.12
C LEU A 28 9.33 -9.05 1.95
N LYS A 29 9.21 -10.38 2.12
CA LYS A 29 10.06 -11.20 2.99
C LYS A 29 10.07 -10.69 4.44
N ILE A 30 8.90 -10.33 4.95
CA ILE A 30 8.69 -9.84 6.32
C ILE A 30 7.82 -10.82 7.09
N ASP A 31 8.07 -10.92 8.39
CA ASP A 31 7.23 -11.68 9.33
C ASP A 31 6.65 -10.76 10.41
N ILE A 32 5.90 -9.75 9.95
CA ILE A 32 5.26 -8.76 10.83
C ILE A 32 3.82 -9.22 11.11
N VAL A 33 3.36 -9.01 12.34
CA VAL A 33 2.01 -9.37 12.76
C VAL A 33 0.95 -8.58 11.98
N ASP A 34 1.08 -7.26 11.90
CA ASP A 34 0.16 -6.39 11.18
C ASP A 34 0.79 -5.78 9.93
N VAL A 35 0.54 -6.43 8.78
CA VAL A 35 1.03 -5.93 7.48
C VAL A 35 0.23 -4.74 6.97
N VAL A 36 -1.02 -4.55 7.42
CA VAL A 36 -1.84 -3.41 6.99
C VAL A 36 -1.26 -2.14 7.60
N GLU A 37 -0.94 -2.19 8.88
CA GLU A 37 -0.31 -1.07 9.59
C GLU A 37 1.09 -0.78 9.03
N TYR A 38 1.87 -1.81 8.73
CA TYR A 38 3.14 -1.65 8.02
C TYR A 38 2.96 -0.89 6.69
N CYS A 39 1.99 -1.28 5.87
CA CYS A 39 1.73 -0.61 4.60
C CYS A 39 1.21 0.83 4.79
N LYS A 40 0.33 1.09 5.75
CA LYS A 40 -0.15 2.44 6.07
C LYS A 40 1.00 3.38 6.43
N ASN A 41 1.91 2.93 7.29
CA ASN A 41 3.09 3.70 7.69
C ASN A 41 4.00 4.02 6.50
N LYS A 42 4.17 3.08 5.56
CA LYS A 42 4.90 3.33 4.31
C LYS A 42 4.21 4.34 3.39
N VAL A 43 2.88 4.35 3.34
CA VAL A 43 2.09 5.30 2.55
C VAL A 43 2.09 6.70 3.16
N LEU A 44 2.10 6.79 4.50
CA LEU A 44 2.12 8.06 5.25
C LEU A 44 3.48 8.75 5.25
N ASP A 45 4.55 8.02 4.92
CA ASP A 45 5.90 8.59 4.82
C ASP A 45 5.95 9.72 3.77
N GLU A 46 6.61 10.82 4.13
CA GLU A 46 6.74 11.99 3.27
C GLU A 46 7.47 11.68 1.95
N ASN A 47 8.39 10.72 1.97
CA ASN A 47 9.16 10.26 0.82
C ASN A 47 8.39 9.27 -0.06
N CYS A 48 7.18 8.87 0.35
CA CYS A 48 6.36 7.98 -0.44
C CYS A 48 5.84 8.71 -1.69
N HIS A 49 6.26 8.20 -2.84
CA HIS A 49 5.75 8.63 -4.15
C HIS A 49 4.42 7.96 -4.41
N ILE A 50 3.35 8.75 -4.47
CA ILE A 50 1.98 8.26 -4.62
C ILE A 50 1.40 8.76 -5.93
N TYR A 51 0.93 7.83 -6.75
CA TYR A 51 0.28 8.12 -8.02
C TYR A 51 -0.88 7.15 -8.26
N LYS A 52 -1.83 7.58 -9.09
CA LYS A 52 -2.97 6.76 -9.49
C LYS A 52 -2.81 6.37 -10.96
N GLN A 53 -3.05 5.10 -11.27
CA GLN A 53 -3.13 4.63 -12.64
C GLN A 53 -4.33 3.68 -12.78
N GLY A 54 -5.33 4.14 -13.53
CA GLY A 54 -6.62 3.47 -13.65
C GLY A 54 -7.31 3.30 -12.31
N LYS A 55 -7.68 2.07 -11.98
CA LYS A 55 -8.42 1.73 -10.74
C LYS A 55 -7.54 1.60 -9.49
N ASN A 56 -6.23 1.80 -9.60
CA ASN A 56 -5.29 1.54 -8.50
C ASN A 56 -4.45 2.76 -8.15
N TRP A 57 -4.20 2.90 -6.86
CA TRP A 57 -3.10 3.66 -6.30
C TRP A 57 -1.83 2.83 -6.30
N TYR A 58 -0.71 3.49 -6.56
CA TYR A 58 0.63 2.96 -6.43
C TYR A 58 1.39 3.87 -5.49
N CYS A 59 2.02 3.26 -4.48
CA CYS A 59 2.78 3.93 -3.45
C CYS A 59 4.18 3.31 -3.45
N GLU A 60 5.18 4.11 -3.81
CA GLU A 60 6.57 3.66 -3.93
C GLU A 60 7.43 4.38 -2.89
N ILE A 61 8.16 3.61 -2.09
CA ILE A 61 9.09 4.12 -1.08
C ILE A 61 10.30 3.21 -0.94
N GLY A 62 11.48 3.78 -1.15
CA GLY A 62 12.73 3.01 -1.25
C GLY A 62 12.60 1.94 -2.32
N ASN A 63 12.75 0.68 -1.93
CA ASN A 63 12.60 -0.48 -2.81
C ASN A 63 11.22 -1.16 -2.69
N VAL A 64 10.23 -0.56 -2.04
CA VAL A 64 8.91 -1.16 -1.84
C VAL A 64 7.88 -0.48 -2.71
N LYS A 65 7.06 -1.28 -3.42
CA LYS A 65 5.86 -0.83 -4.14
C LYS A 65 4.62 -1.45 -3.54
N ILE A 66 3.66 -0.62 -3.17
CA ILE A 66 2.35 -1.01 -2.65
C ILE A 66 1.29 -0.61 -3.68
N THR A 67 0.43 -1.56 -4.05
CA THR A 67 -0.70 -1.34 -4.94
C THR A 67 -2.00 -1.44 -4.15
N ILE A 68 -2.81 -0.40 -4.17
CA ILE A 68 -4.06 -0.30 -3.41
C ILE A 68 -5.20 -0.03 -4.40
N ASN A 69 -6.32 -0.73 -4.27
CA ASN A 69 -7.49 -0.41 -5.06
C ASN A 69 -8.04 0.97 -4.68
N SER A 70 -8.35 1.82 -5.66
CA SER A 70 -8.77 3.20 -5.38
C SER A 70 -10.21 3.37 -4.92
N TYR A 71 -11.04 2.34 -5.08
CA TYR A 71 -12.43 2.34 -4.63
C TYR A 71 -12.60 1.63 -3.29
N SER A 72 -12.11 0.39 -3.19
CA SER A 72 -12.27 -0.44 -2.00
C SER A 72 -11.18 -0.23 -0.95
N TYR A 73 -10.10 0.52 -1.27
CA TYR A 73 -8.93 0.70 -0.40
C TYR A 73 -8.25 -0.62 0.01
N THR A 74 -8.50 -1.69 -0.74
CA THR A 74 -7.88 -2.99 -0.49
C THR A 74 -6.43 -2.98 -0.99
N ILE A 75 -5.46 -3.33 -0.14
CA ILE A 75 -4.08 -3.57 -0.55
C ILE A 75 -4.08 -4.83 -1.42
N ILE A 76 -3.89 -4.63 -2.73
CA ILE A 76 -3.83 -5.70 -3.71
C ILE A 76 -2.49 -6.41 -3.60
N THR A 77 -1.38 -5.69 -3.46
CA THR A 77 -0.07 -6.31 -3.26
C THR A 77 0.90 -5.31 -2.70
N ALA A 78 1.95 -5.78 -2.03
CA ALA A 78 3.15 -5.02 -1.77
C ALA A 78 4.35 -5.93 -2.09
N HIS A 79 5.40 -5.40 -2.72
CA HIS A 79 6.57 -6.17 -3.12
C HIS A 79 7.82 -5.30 -3.23
N ILE A 80 8.98 -5.96 -3.24
CA ILE A 80 10.25 -5.31 -3.51
C ILE A 80 10.39 -5.07 -5.02
N ILE A 81 10.66 -3.82 -5.41
CA ILE A 81 10.96 -3.42 -6.78
C ILE A 81 12.37 -3.91 -7.12
N LYS A 82 12.53 -4.55 -8.28
CA LYS A 82 13.84 -4.95 -8.82
C LYS A 82 14.40 -3.86 -9.72
#